data_AF-A0A7J7JKU4-F1
#
_entry.id   AF-A0A7J7JKU4-F1
#
_cell.length_a   1.000
_cell.length_b   1.000
_cell.length_c   1.000
_cell.angle_alpha   90.00
_cell.angle_beta   90.00
_cell.angle_gamma   90.00
#
_symmetry.space_group_name_H-M   'P 1'
#
loop_
_entity.id
_entity.type
_entity.pdbx_description
1 polymer ?
#
loop_
_entity_poly.entity_id
_entity_poly.type
_entity_poly.pdbx_seq_one_letter_code
_entity_poly.pdbx_strand_id
1 'polypeptide(L)'
;MEVYRPYKASTYDMCRFHSEEYVDFLQRVTPHNVQGFTKLLQMFNVGDDCPVFDGIFDFCSRYTGASLDSAWKLNNEVCWQFYSSVYSYLI
;
A
#
# COMPACT_ATOMS: atom_id res chain seq x y z
N MET A 1 15.21 15.55 6.03
CA MET A 1 14.15 14.71 5.45
C MET A 1 14.80 13.84 4.39
N GLU A 2 14.71 12.52 4.52
CA GLU A 2 15.20 11.60 3.50
C GLU A 2 14.05 11.19 2.57
N VAL A 3 14.34 11.07 1.28
CA VAL A 3 13.34 10.78 0.25
C VAL A 3 13.58 9.37 -0.31
N TYR A 4 12.54 8.56 -0.29
CA TYR A 4 12.59 7.17 -0.71
C TYR A 4 11.55 6.89 -1.81
N ARG A 5 11.88 5.97 -2.71
CA ARG A 5 10.90 5.36 -3.60
C ARG A 5 10.33 4.13 -2.89
N PRO A 6 9.06 4.13 -2.47
CA PRO A 6 8.49 3.01 -1.76
C PRO A 6 8.37 1.77 -2.67
N TYR A 7 8.50 0.59 -2.06
CA TYR A 7 8.19 -0.66 -2.74
C TYR A 7 6.66 -0.78 -2.95
N LYS A 8 6.26 -1.64 -3.89
CA LYS A 8 4.86 -1.99 -4.11
C LYS A 8 4.48 -3.13 -3.17
N ALA A 9 3.54 -2.91 -2.26
CA ALA A 9 3.01 -3.97 -1.39
C ALA A 9 2.47 -5.13 -2.24
N SER A 10 2.90 -6.33 -1.93
CA SER A 10 2.44 -7.55 -2.59
C SER A 10 1.00 -7.89 -2.19
N THR A 11 0.35 -8.79 -2.94
CA THR A 11 -0.93 -9.38 -2.51
C THR A 11 -0.82 -9.92 -1.08
N TYR A 12 0.29 -10.62 -0.78
CA TYR A 12 0.55 -11.16 0.55
C TYR A 12 0.57 -10.07 1.63
N ASP A 13 1.25 -8.94 1.38
CA ASP A 13 1.30 -7.82 2.32
C ASP A 13 -0.09 -7.24 2.59
N MET A 14 -0.89 -7.05 1.54
CA MET A 14 -2.26 -6.50 1.64
C MET A 14 -3.19 -7.47 2.40
N CYS A 15 -3.02 -8.77 2.17
CA CYS A 15 -3.81 -9.83 2.81
C CYS A 15 -3.43 -10.08 4.29
N ARG A 16 -2.39 -9.42 4.82
CA ARG A 16 -2.12 -9.47 6.28
C ARG A 16 -3.24 -8.84 7.10
N PHE A 17 -4.09 -8.02 6.48
CA PHE A 17 -5.25 -7.39 7.10
C PHE A 17 -6.53 -7.57 6.29
N HIS A 18 -6.48 -7.35 4.98
CA HIS A 18 -7.65 -7.49 4.11
C HIS A 18 -7.93 -8.95 3.76
N SER A 19 -9.17 -9.27 3.39
CA SER A 19 -9.50 -10.61 2.88
C SER A 19 -8.91 -10.83 1.48
N GLU A 20 -8.57 -12.08 1.17
CA GLU A 20 -8.01 -12.43 -0.14
C GLU A 20 -8.98 -12.09 -1.27
N GLU A 21 -10.28 -12.27 -1.06
CA GLU A 21 -11.31 -11.98 -2.06
C GLU A 21 -11.39 -10.49 -2.38
N TYR A 22 -11.19 -9.62 -1.38
CA TYR A 22 -11.18 -8.17 -1.61
C TYR A 22 -9.94 -7.75 -2.38
N VAL A 23 -8.78 -8.29 -2.03
CA VAL A 23 -7.52 -7.96 -2.71
C VAL A 23 -7.54 -8.48 -4.15
N ASP A 24 -8.06 -9.69 -4.39
CA ASP A 24 -8.25 -10.25 -5.73
C ASP A 24 -9.25 -9.42 -6.57
N PHE A 25 -10.33 -8.94 -5.95
CA PHE A 25 -11.24 -8.00 -6.59
C PHE A 25 -10.53 -6.72 -7.05
N LEU A 26 -9.76 -6.08 -6.16
CA LEU A 26 -9.00 -4.87 -6.50
C LEU A 26 -8.00 -5.10 -7.64
N GLN A 27 -7.39 -6.29 -7.71
CA GLN A 27 -6.46 -6.65 -8.79
C GLN A 27 -7.12 -6.81 -10.16
N ARG A 28 -8.39 -7.20 -10.20
CA ARG A 28 -9.09 -7.54 -11.45
C ARG A 28 -10.01 -6.45 -11.97
N VAL A 29 -10.54 -5.62 -11.08
CA VAL A 29 -11.53 -4.61 -11.44
C VAL A 29 -10.88 -3.46 -12.23
N THR A 30 -11.52 -3.06 -13.32
CA THR A 30 -11.12 -1.95 -14.19
C THR A 30 -12.37 -1.16 -14.59
N PRO A 31 -12.24 0.11 -15.01
CA PRO A 31 -13.38 0.89 -15.51
C PRO A 31 -14.11 0.21 -16.67
N HIS A 32 -13.42 -0.61 -17.47
CA HIS A 32 -13.98 -1.32 -18.62
C HIS A 32 -14.78 -2.56 -18.26
N ASN A 33 -14.45 -3.23 -17.14
CA ASN A 33 -15.10 -4.48 -16.74
C ASN A 33 -15.99 -4.34 -15.50
N VAL A 34 -16.11 -3.14 -14.94
CA VAL A 34 -16.84 -2.83 -13.69
C VAL A 34 -18.27 -3.38 -13.68
N GLN A 35 -18.96 -3.40 -14.83
CA GLN A 35 -20.32 -3.95 -14.97
C GLN A 35 -20.39 -5.46 -14.72
N GLY A 36 -19.28 -6.19 -14.86
CA GLY A 36 -19.19 -7.62 -14.51
C GLY A 36 -19.02 -7.88 -13.01
N PHE A 37 -18.75 -6.84 -12.23
CA PHE A 37 -18.43 -6.94 -10.79
C PHE A 37 -19.53 -6.37 -9.88
N THR A 38 -20.75 -6.11 -10.37
CA THR A 38 -21.82 -5.38 -9.65
C THR A 38 -22.10 -5.89 -8.24
N LYS A 39 -22.14 -7.23 -8.05
CA LYS A 39 -22.33 -7.83 -6.73
C LYS A 39 -21.16 -7.54 -5.78
N LEU A 40 -19.93 -7.60 -6.28
CA LEU A 40 -18.72 -7.34 -5.50
C LEU A 40 -18.54 -5.86 -5.21
N LEU A 41 -18.92 -4.97 -6.14
CA LEU A 41 -18.95 -3.52 -5.91
C LEU A 41 -19.84 -3.16 -4.73
N GLN A 42 -21.06 -3.70 -4.69
CA GLN A 42 -21.97 -3.50 -3.56
C GLN A 42 -21.41 -4.12 -2.27
N MET A 43 -20.86 -5.34 -2.34
CA MET A 43 -20.33 -6.04 -1.17
C MET A 43 -19.12 -5.33 -0.55
N PHE A 44 -18.24 -4.77 -1.37
CA PHE A 44 -17.02 -4.09 -0.95
C PHE A 44 -17.17 -2.57 -0.86
N ASN A 45 -18.38 -2.05 -1.05
CA ASN A 45 -18.69 -0.62 -0.99
C ASN A 45 -17.82 0.24 -1.93
N VAL A 46 -17.65 -0.22 -3.17
CA VAL A 46 -16.93 0.47 -4.25
C VAL A 46 -17.94 0.98 -5.28
N GLY A 47 -17.88 2.27 -5.62
CA GLY A 47 -18.94 2.95 -6.36
C GLY A 47 -18.78 4.46 -6.36
N ASP A 48 -19.84 5.20 -6.01
CA ASP A 48 -19.90 6.66 -6.16
C ASP A 48 -18.82 7.41 -5.37
N ASP A 49 -18.66 7.11 -4.07
CA ASP A 49 -17.64 7.76 -3.23
C ASP A 49 -16.23 7.17 -3.43
N CYS A 50 -16.15 5.92 -3.88
CA CYS A 50 -14.93 5.15 -4.07
C CYS A 50 -14.90 4.60 -5.50
N PRO A 51 -14.64 5.43 -6.52
CA PRO A 51 -14.76 5.04 -7.91
C PRO A 51 -13.66 4.06 -8.33
N VAL A 52 -14.00 3.17 -9.26
CA VAL A 52 -13.00 2.34 -9.95
C VAL A 52 -12.29 3.20 -10.99
N PHE A 53 -10.96 3.16 -10.99
CA PHE A 53 -10.11 3.84 -11.97
C PHE A 53 -8.98 2.90 -12.43
N ASP A 54 -8.33 3.28 -13.53
CA ASP A 54 -7.23 2.49 -14.09
C ASP A 54 -6.03 2.42 -13.13
N GLY A 55 -5.63 1.20 -12.80
CA GLY A 55 -4.50 0.97 -11.91
C GLY A 55 -4.81 1.17 -10.42
N ILE A 56 -6.07 1.04 -9.99
CA ILE A 56 -6.47 1.13 -8.58
C ILE A 56 -5.64 0.23 -7.65
N PHE A 57 -5.39 -1.02 -8.03
CA PHE A 57 -4.52 -1.90 -7.23
C PHE A 57 -3.09 -1.38 -7.12
N ASP A 58 -2.56 -0.84 -8.23
CA ASP A 58 -1.20 -0.30 -8.30
C ASP A 58 -1.05 0.96 -7.44
N PHE A 59 -2.10 1.79 -7.39
CA PHE A 59 -2.22 2.92 -6.47
C PHE A 59 -2.21 2.45 -5.02
N CYS A 60 -3.08 1.47 -4.69
CA CYS A 60 -3.19 0.93 -3.33
C CYS A 60 -1.90 0.28 -2.84
N SER A 61 -1.31 -0.56 -3.68
CA SER A 61 -0.05 -1.25 -3.41
C SER A 61 1.09 -0.27 -3.09
N ARG A 62 1.17 0.87 -3.79
CA ARG A 62 2.23 1.87 -3.56
C ARG A 62 2.11 2.56 -2.21
N TYR A 63 0.93 3.08 -1.85
CA TYR A 63 0.80 3.78 -0.57
C TYR A 63 0.92 2.80 0.61
N THR A 64 0.41 1.57 0.48
CA THR A 64 0.57 0.55 1.52
C THR A 64 2.03 0.18 1.71
N GLY A 65 2.78 -0.03 0.61
CA GLY A 65 4.20 -0.34 0.69
C GLY A 65 5.01 0.79 1.33
N ALA A 66 4.67 2.05 1.06
CA ALA A 66 5.28 3.20 1.71
C ALA A 66 5.05 3.21 3.23
N SER A 67 3.82 2.96 3.67
CA SER A 67 3.46 2.89 5.09
C SER A 67 4.16 1.74 5.80
N LEU A 68 4.21 0.55 5.18
CA LEU A 68 4.88 -0.63 5.74
C LEU A 68 6.40 -0.44 5.84
N ASP A 69 7.04 0.08 4.80
CA ASP A 69 8.48 0.38 4.82
C ASP A 69 8.83 1.40 5.91
N SER A 70 8.02 2.46 6.02
CA SER A 70 8.20 3.49 7.05
C SER A 70 8.04 2.92 8.46
N ALA A 71 7.02 2.08 8.70
CA ALA A 71 6.82 1.41 9.98
C ALA A 71 7.98 0.46 10.32
N TRP A 72 8.49 -0.29 9.34
CA TRP A 72 9.64 -1.16 9.53
C TRP A 72 10.90 -0.36 9.90
N LYS A 73 11.18 0.75 9.21
CA LYS A 73 12.32 1.63 9.51
C LYS A 73 12.24 2.24 10.90
N LEU A 74 11.04 2.66 11.33
CA LEU A 74 10.82 3.16 12.68
C LEU A 74 11.08 2.09 13.74
N ASN A 75 10.54 0.88 13.54
CA ASN A 75 10.68 -0.23 14.48
C ASN A 75 12.13 -0.75 14.60
N ASN A 76 12.96 -0.54 13.58
CA ASN A 76 14.35 -0.97 13.56
C ASN A 76 15.34 0.19 13.77
N GLU A 77 14.86 1.36 14.18
CA GLU A 77 15.66 2.58 14.43
C GLU A 77 16.48 3.05 13.22
N VAL A 78 16.17 2.56 12.02
CA VAL A 78 16.89 2.88 10.77
C VAL A 78 16.64 4.33 10.36
N CYS A 79 15.51 4.92 10.78
CA CYS A 79 15.21 6.34 10.56
C CYS A 79 16.21 7.31 11.21
N TRP A 80 17.00 6.88 12.20
CA TRP A 80 17.88 7.76 13.00
C TRP A 80 19.38 7.48 12.81
N GLN A 81 19.76 6.50 11.99
CA GLN A 81 21.13 5.95 11.98
C GLN A 81 22.22 6.95 11.55
N PHE A 82 21.89 8.04 10.85
CA PHE A 82 22.89 9.06 10.57
C PHE A 82 23.21 9.97 11.76
N TYR A 83 22.28 10.24 12.68
CA TYR A 83 22.55 11.10 13.83
C TYR A 83 23.56 10.45 14.80
N SER A 84 23.49 9.13 14.98
CA SER A 84 24.43 8.41 15.86
C SER A 84 25.85 8.34 15.27
N SER A 85 25.99 8.33 13.94
CA SER A 85 27.32 8.33 13.32
C SER A 85 28.04 9.67 13.51
N VAL A 86 27.34 10.81 13.43
CA VAL A 86 27.99 12.12 13.63
C VAL A 86 28.46 12.34 15.08
N TYR A 87 27.76 11.75 16.07
CA TYR A 87 28.18 11.85 17.48
C TYR A 87 29.30 10.87 17.86
N SER A 88 29.44 9.73 17.16
CA SER A 88 30.55 8.79 17.42
C SER A 88 31.92 9.28 16.93
N TYR A 89 31.99 10.33 16.10
CA TYR A 89 33.25 10.95 15.66
C TYR A 89 33.58 12.26 16.42
N LEU A 90 32.78 12.62 17.43
CA LEU A 90 32.94 13.85 18.23
C LEU A 90 33.28 13.58 19.71
N ILE A 91 33.69 12.35 20.04
CA ILE A 91 34.29 11.95 21.33
C ILE A 91 35.59 11.21 21.02
#